data_AF-A0AAY5EDC6-F1
#
_entry.id   AF-A0AAY5EDC6-F1
#
_cell.length_a   1.000
_cell.length_b   1.000
_cell.length_c   1.000
_cell.angle_alpha   90.00
_cell.angle_beta   90.00
_cell.angle_gamma   90.00
#
_symmetry.space_group_name_H-M   'P 1'
#
loop_
_entity.id
_entity.type
_entity.pdbx_description
1 polymer ?
#
loop_
_entity_poly.entity_id
_entity_poly.type
_entity_poly.pdbx_seq_one_letter_code
_entity_poly.pdbx_strand_id
1 'polypeptide(L)'
;DIMVSYFHFSQFMKKLECAETYSDLLDKFFTGWMVSGCWFDHIRGWYTNKDKYNIHAVVSQDLRAAVVRICNFVGKNLSDAAIDSVVEKASFNYMKKDPVANYEFLSEDVKAPGKGNFLRKGTVGDWKNYLTVAQNERFDRVFQEKMKDLPLDFVWDVTELHS
;
A
#
# COMPACT_ATOMS: atom_id res chain seq x y z
N ASP A 1 -4.24 5.65 3.18
CA ASP A 1 -3.82 4.33 3.70
C ASP A 1 -2.33 4.08 3.75
N ILE A 2 -1.57 4.34 2.67
CA ILE A 2 -0.12 4.06 2.61
C ILE A 2 0.64 4.64 3.81
N MET A 3 0.43 5.93 4.11
CA MET A 3 1.07 6.62 5.24
C MET A 3 0.73 5.97 6.60
N VAL A 4 -0.54 5.61 6.82
CA VAL A 4 -0.98 4.93 8.06
C VAL A 4 -0.39 3.53 8.16
N SER A 5 -0.32 2.80 7.04
CA SER A 5 0.34 1.49 7.01
C SER A 5 1.82 1.61 7.34
N TYR A 6 2.50 2.62 6.80
CA TYR A 6 3.91 2.89 7.10
C TYR A 6 4.12 3.21 8.58
N PHE A 7 3.26 4.05 9.18
CA PHE A 7 3.37 4.37 10.62
C PHE A 7 3.32 3.14 11.51
N HIS A 8 2.39 2.22 11.25
CA HIS A 8 2.34 0.96 11.98
C HIS A 8 3.53 0.04 11.65
N PHE A 9 3.99 0.05 10.40
CA PHE A 9 5.20 -0.68 10.01
C PHE A 9 6.46 -0.16 10.71
N SER A 10 6.63 1.16 10.85
CA SER A 10 7.77 1.74 11.59
C SER A 10 7.70 1.42 13.08
N GLN A 11 6.50 1.26 13.65
CA GLN A 11 6.36 0.77 15.03
C GLN A 11 6.68 -0.72 15.15
N PHE A 12 6.32 -1.51 14.14
CA PHE A 12 6.59 -2.94 14.08
C PHE A 12 8.08 -3.25 13.91
N MET A 13 8.84 -2.42 13.20
CA MET A 13 10.27 -2.62 12.94
C MET A 13 11.14 -1.89 13.97
N LYS A 14 11.94 -2.61 14.77
CA LYS A 14 12.76 -2.02 15.86
C LYS A 14 13.73 -0.92 15.42
N LYS A 15 14.26 -1.02 14.20
CA LYS A 15 15.32 -0.16 13.67
C LYS A 15 14.80 1.03 12.86
N LEU A 16 13.49 1.15 12.69
CA LEU A 16 12.92 2.26 11.94
C LEU A 16 12.54 3.40 12.89
N GLU A 17 12.88 4.62 12.50
CA GLU A 17 12.38 5.80 13.18
C GLU A 17 10.86 5.87 13.00
N CYS A 18 10.14 6.01 14.11
CA CYS A 18 8.70 6.21 14.11
C CYS A 18 8.39 7.69 14.30
N ALA A 19 7.41 8.21 13.57
CA ALA A 19 6.87 9.52 13.87
C ALA A 19 6.25 9.55 15.27
N GLU A 20 6.39 10.67 15.97
CA GLU A 20 5.82 10.83 17.32
C GLU A 20 4.34 11.17 17.27
N THR A 21 3.91 11.88 16.22
CA THR A 21 2.53 12.31 16.01
C THR A 21 2.13 12.16 14.54
N TYR A 22 0.83 12.18 14.24
CA TYR A 22 0.35 12.19 12.86
C TYR A 22 0.73 13.48 12.11
N SER A 23 0.96 14.59 12.82
CA SER A 23 1.45 15.81 12.18
C SER A 23 2.90 15.65 11.71
N ASP A 24 3.77 15.11 12.56
CA ASP A 24 5.15 14.76 12.20
C ASP A 24 5.19 13.73 11.06
N LEU A 25 4.31 12.72 11.12
CA LEU A 25 4.18 11.73 10.05
C LEU A 25 3.82 12.38 8.70
N LEU A 26 2.88 13.34 8.69
CA LEU A 26 2.51 14.07 7.49
C LEU A 26 3.68 14.90 6.96
N ASP A 27 4.40 15.61 7.82
CA ASP A 27 5.58 16.40 7.45
C ASP A 27 6.65 15.52 6.79
N LYS A 28 6.98 14.39 7.43
CA LYS A 28 7.92 13.40 6.90
C LYS A 28 7.44 12.81 5.58
N PHE A 29 6.15 12.48 5.46
CA PHE A 29 5.58 11.93 4.24
C PHE A 29 5.64 12.93 3.06
N PHE A 30 5.32 14.21 3.29
CA PHE A 30 5.33 15.24 2.26
C PHE A 30 6.72 15.65 1.80
N THR A 31 7.69 15.61 2.71
CA THR A 31 9.10 15.96 2.44
C THR A 31 9.92 14.76 1.95
N GLY A 32 9.35 13.55 1.99
CA GLY A 32 10.05 12.33 1.63
C GLY A 32 11.09 11.88 2.64
N TRP A 33 10.99 12.35 3.90
CA TRP A 33 11.77 11.84 5.03
C TRP A 33 11.23 10.48 5.51
N MET A 34 11.15 9.54 4.58
CA MET A 34 10.66 8.18 4.78
C MET A 34 11.70 7.21 4.23
N VAL A 35 11.72 5.98 4.73
CA VAL A 35 12.46 4.92 4.06
C VAL A 35 11.89 4.78 2.64
N SER A 36 12.79 4.83 1.64
CA SER A 36 12.47 4.88 0.21
C SER A 36 12.02 6.25 -0.35
N GLY A 37 12.09 7.32 0.44
CA GLY A 37 11.96 8.69 -0.04
C GLY A 37 10.52 9.19 -0.22
N CYS A 38 10.36 10.17 -1.13
CA CYS A 38 9.09 10.85 -1.40
C CYS A 38 8.12 9.98 -2.21
N TRP A 39 6.94 9.69 -1.64
CA TRP A 39 5.90 8.91 -2.30
C TRP A 39 5.42 9.54 -3.61
N PHE A 40 5.23 10.87 -3.63
CA PHE A 40 4.75 11.58 -4.83
C PHE A 40 5.73 11.46 -5.99
N ASP A 41 7.03 11.63 -5.71
CA ASP A 41 8.08 11.49 -6.72
C ASP A 41 8.22 10.04 -7.19
N HIS A 42 8.04 9.07 -6.29
CA HIS A 42 8.02 7.66 -6.65
C HIS A 42 6.88 7.36 -7.65
N ILE A 43 5.63 7.72 -7.34
CA ILE A 43 4.49 7.49 -8.25
C ILE A 43 4.68 8.23 -9.58
N ARG A 44 5.09 9.50 -9.54
CA ARG A 44 5.36 10.28 -10.76
C ARG A 44 6.46 9.63 -11.60
N GLY A 45 7.52 9.16 -10.98
CA GLY A 45 8.64 8.49 -11.64
C GLY A 45 8.18 7.25 -12.40
N TRP A 46 7.43 6.37 -11.74
CA TRP A 46 6.86 5.18 -12.39
C TRP A 46 5.89 5.55 -13.52
N TYR A 47 4.98 6.50 -13.29
CA TYR A 47 4.00 6.91 -14.29
C TYR A 47 4.66 7.52 -15.54
N THR A 48 5.59 8.45 -15.35
CA THR A 48 6.27 9.15 -16.46
C THR A 48 7.12 8.21 -17.31
N ASN A 49 7.59 7.11 -16.72
CA ASN A 49 8.41 6.12 -17.42
C ASN A 49 7.63 4.89 -17.89
N LYS A 50 6.29 4.86 -17.74
CA LYS A 50 5.46 3.68 -18.03
C LYS A 50 5.57 3.21 -19.49
N ASP A 51 5.80 4.13 -20.43
CA ASP A 51 5.91 3.82 -21.86
C ASP A 51 7.36 3.57 -22.31
N LYS A 52 8.33 3.85 -21.43
CA LYS A 52 9.78 3.67 -21.72
C LYS A 52 10.27 2.27 -21.37
N TYR A 53 9.67 1.64 -20.36
CA TYR A 53 10.06 0.32 -19.88
C TYR A 53 8.86 -0.61 -19.92
N ASN A 54 9.12 -1.93 -19.89
CA ASN A 54 8.07 -2.93 -19.81
C ASN A 54 7.49 -2.97 -18.38
N ILE A 55 6.59 -2.03 -18.07
CA ILE A 55 6.01 -1.83 -16.74
C ILE A 55 4.51 -2.14 -16.80
N HIS A 56 4.02 -2.96 -15.88
CA HIS A 56 2.60 -3.17 -15.67
C HIS A 56 2.19 -2.68 -14.29
N ALA A 57 1.47 -1.56 -14.24
CA ALA A 57 0.88 -1.05 -13.02
C ALA A 57 -0.45 -1.79 -12.74
N VAL A 58 -0.57 -2.37 -11.56
CA VAL A 58 -1.81 -3.03 -11.11
C VAL A 58 -2.28 -2.35 -9.84
N VAL A 59 -3.45 -1.74 -9.92
CA VAL A 59 -4.23 -1.29 -8.76
C VAL A 59 -5.60 -1.93 -8.93
N SER A 60 -5.97 -2.84 -8.05
CA SER A 60 -7.21 -3.62 -8.17
C SER A 60 -7.65 -4.11 -6.82
N GLN A 61 -8.94 -3.98 -6.54
CA GLN A 61 -9.58 -4.69 -5.43
C GLN A 61 -10.20 -6.02 -5.89
N ASP A 62 -10.37 -6.19 -7.20
CA ASP A 62 -10.64 -7.50 -7.79
C ASP A 62 -9.32 -8.26 -7.97
N LEU A 63 -9.06 -9.19 -7.05
CA LEU A 63 -7.87 -10.06 -7.08
C LEU A 63 -7.84 -10.95 -8.31
N ARG A 64 -8.99 -11.46 -8.78
CA ARG A 64 -9.03 -12.35 -9.94
C ARG A 64 -8.68 -11.57 -11.20
N ALA A 65 -9.27 -10.40 -11.39
CA ALA A 65 -8.93 -9.53 -12.51
C ALA A 65 -7.46 -9.09 -12.48
N ALA A 66 -6.89 -8.83 -11.29
CA ALA A 66 -5.47 -8.53 -11.13
C ALA A 66 -4.59 -9.71 -11.57
N VAL A 67 -4.89 -10.93 -11.10
CA VAL A 67 -4.15 -12.14 -11.47
C VAL A 67 -4.21 -12.38 -12.98
N VAL A 68 -5.38 -12.24 -13.60
CA VAL A 68 -5.54 -12.36 -15.06
C VAL A 68 -4.69 -11.33 -15.81
N ARG A 69 -4.72 -10.06 -15.39
CA ARG A 69 -3.90 -9.01 -16.02
C ARG A 69 -2.40 -9.27 -15.88
N ILE A 70 -1.95 -9.72 -14.70
CA ILE A 70 -0.56 -10.13 -14.48
C ILE A 70 -0.19 -11.29 -15.40
N CYS A 71 -1.03 -12.33 -15.48
CA CYS A 71 -0.81 -13.49 -16.34
C CYS A 71 -0.63 -13.08 -17.81
N ASN A 72 -1.53 -12.23 -18.32
CA ASN A 72 -1.45 -11.70 -19.67
C ASN A 72 -0.15 -10.91 -19.90
N PHE A 73 0.23 -10.07 -18.94
CA PHE A 73 1.46 -9.28 -19.01
C PHE A 73 2.73 -10.14 -19.05
N VAL A 74 2.79 -11.19 -18.24
CA VAL A 74 3.95 -12.11 -18.22
C VAL A 74 3.89 -13.22 -19.28
N GLY A 75 2.87 -13.20 -20.15
CA GLY A 75 2.69 -14.20 -21.20
C GLY A 75 2.37 -15.61 -20.69
N LYS A 76 1.61 -15.72 -19.60
CA LYS A 76 1.17 -17.01 -19.01
C LYS A 76 -0.33 -17.20 -19.21
N ASN A 77 -0.70 -18.37 -19.71
CA ASN A 77 -2.09 -18.80 -19.79
C ASN A 77 -2.34 -19.85 -18.71
N LEU A 78 -3.06 -19.48 -17.67
CA LEU A 78 -3.46 -20.37 -16.58
C LEU A 78 -4.91 -20.82 -16.79
N SER A 79 -5.25 -22.01 -16.31
CA SER A 79 -6.64 -22.45 -16.22
C SER A 79 -7.40 -21.66 -15.15
N ASP A 80 -8.72 -21.60 -15.25
CA ASP A 80 -9.56 -20.93 -14.24
C ASP A 80 -9.30 -21.48 -12.83
N ALA A 81 -9.17 -22.80 -12.69
CA ALA A 81 -8.86 -23.43 -11.41
C ALA A 81 -7.50 -23.02 -10.85
N ALA A 82 -6.49 -22.83 -11.70
CA ALA A 82 -5.19 -22.33 -11.28
C ALA A 82 -5.28 -20.86 -10.85
N ILE A 83 -6.05 -20.04 -11.58
CA ILE A 83 -6.31 -18.64 -11.22
C ILE A 83 -7.03 -18.58 -9.86
N ASP A 84 -8.08 -19.38 -9.65
CA ASP A 84 -8.81 -19.44 -8.37
C ASP A 84 -7.90 -19.83 -7.21
N SER A 85 -7.02 -20.81 -7.41
CA SER A 85 -6.04 -21.19 -6.38
C SER A 85 -5.07 -20.06 -6.03
N VAL A 86 -4.62 -19.28 -7.03
CA VAL A 86 -3.78 -18.10 -6.78
C VAL A 86 -4.57 -17.02 -6.04
N VAL A 87 -5.81 -16.75 -6.43
CA VAL A 87 -6.68 -15.74 -5.79
C VAL A 87 -6.94 -16.10 -4.33
N GLU A 88 -7.25 -17.37 -4.04
CA GLU A 88 -7.44 -17.85 -2.66
C GLU A 88 -6.17 -17.61 -1.81
N LYS A 89 -5.01 -18.02 -2.31
CA LYS A 89 -3.73 -17.90 -1.58
C LYS A 89 -3.26 -16.45 -1.44
N ALA A 90 -3.58 -15.59 -2.41
CA ALA A 90 -3.29 -14.16 -2.37
C ALA A 90 -4.31 -13.36 -1.55
N SER A 91 -5.41 -13.99 -1.09
CA SER A 91 -6.37 -13.32 -0.23
C SER A 91 -5.74 -12.91 1.09
N PHE A 92 -6.13 -11.75 1.61
CA PHE A 92 -5.59 -11.24 2.88
C PHE A 92 -5.78 -12.24 4.04
N ASN A 93 -6.94 -12.90 4.11
CA ASN A 93 -7.25 -13.88 5.14
C ASN A 93 -6.34 -15.11 5.09
N TYR A 94 -5.97 -15.56 3.88
CA TYR A 94 -5.03 -16.66 3.70
C TYR A 94 -3.62 -16.22 4.08
N MET A 95 -3.12 -15.13 3.47
CA MET A 95 -1.77 -14.61 3.71
C MET A 95 -1.50 -14.29 5.18
N LYS A 96 -2.50 -13.81 5.92
CA LYS A 96 -2.37 -13.50 7.36
C LYS A 96 -2.05 -14.74 8.20
N LYS A 97 -2.45 -15.93 7.75
CA LYS A 97 -2.19 -17.21 8.43
C LYS A 97 -0.96 -17.94 7.88
N ASP A 98 -0.53 -17.61 6.67
CA ASP A 98 0.62 -18.21 6.02
C ASP A 98 1.94 -17.73 6.67
N PRO A 99 2.74 -18.63 7.28
CA PRO A 99 3.97 -18.26 7.95
C PRO A 99 5.04 -17.68 7.02
N VAL A 100 4.95 -17.92 5.69
CA VAL A 100 5.87 -17.36 4.71
C VAL A 100 5.49 -15.92 4.35
N ALA A 101 4.20 -15.58 4.39
CA ALA A 101 3.69 -14.28 3.96
C ALA A 101 3.42 -13.30 5.11
N ASN A 102 3.18 -13.79 6.33
CA ASN A 102 2.78 -12.95 7.47
C ASN A 102 3.94 -12.32 8.25
N TYR A 103 5.19 -12.69 7.94
CA TYR A 103 6.42 -12.20 8.57
C TYR A 103 6.54 -12.49 10.09
N GLU A 104 5.78 -13.45 10.62
CA GLU A 104 5.93 -13.89 12.02
C GLU A 104 7.23 -14.67 12.26
N PHE A 105 7.92 -15.10 11.20
CA PHE A 105 9.25 -15.71 11.29
C PHE A 105 10.38 -14.72 11.64
N LEU A 106 10.12 -13.41 11.58
CA LEU A 106 11.12 -12.39 11.92
C LEU A 106 11.50 -12.48 13.40
N SER A 107 12.81 -12.44 13.68
CA SER A 107 13.30 -12.50 15.06
C SER A 107 12.93 -11.26 15.87
N GLU A 108 13.00 -11.39 17.19
CA GLU A 108 12.79 -10.27 18.10
C GLU A 108 13.81 -9.15 17.91
N ASP A 109 14.99 -9.39 17.32
CA ASP A 109 15.95 -8.31 17.02
C ASP A 109 15.51 -7.40 15.87
N VAL A 110 14.55 -7.86 15.07
CA VAL A 110 13.99 -7.14 13.92
C VAL A 110 12.62 -6.58 14.25
N LYS A 111 11.73 -7.41 14.82
CA LYS A 111 10.33 -7.07 15.15
C LYS A 111 10.22 -6.53 16.58
N ALA A 112 9.52 -5.42 16.76
CA ALA A 112 9.22 -4.85 18.06
C ALA A 112 8.11 -5.66 18.78
N PRO A 113 8.36 -6.20 19.99
CA PRO A 113 7.34 -6.95 20.73
C PRO A 113 6.09 -6.10 21.01
N GLY A 114 4.91 -6.70 20.83
CA GLY A 114 3.63 -6.07 21.17
C GLY A 114 3.18 -4.91 20.27
N LYS A 115 3.87 -4.64 19.14
CA LYS A 115 3.52 -3.55 18.20
C LYS A 115 2.63 -3.99 17.04
N GLY A 116 1.92 -5.11 17.20
CA GLY A 116 1.01 -5.67 16.20
C GLY A 116 1.71 -6.57 15.19
N ASN A 117 1.09 -6.72 14.01
CA ASN A 117 1.47 -7.68 12.97
C ASN A 117 1.76 -6.94 11.66
N PHE A 118 2.64 -7.51 10.83
CA PHE A 118 2.97 -6.98 9.51
C PHE A 118 1.72 -6.89 8.61
N LEU A 119 0.95 -7.98 8.53
CA LEU A 119 -0.36 -7.99 7.85
C LEU A 119 -1.47 -7.50 8.81
N ARG A 120 -1.70 -6.18 8.79
CA ARG A 120 -2.58 -5.48 9.75
C ARG A 120 -4.08 -5.60 9.42
N LYS A 121 -4.58 -4.77 8.48
CA LYS A 121 -6.02 -4.68 8.13
C LYS A 121 -6.36 -5.04 6.68
N GLY A 122 -5.49 -4.73 5.70
CA GLY A 122 -5.71 -5.09 4.30
C GLY A 122 -6.99 -4.50 3.69
N THR A 123 -7.35 -3.26 4.05
CA THR A 123 -8.58 -2.59 3.59
C THR A 123 -8.30 -1.18 3.10
N VAL A 124 -9.21 -0.66 2.28
CA VAL A 124 -9.20 0.72 1.76
C VAL A 124 -10.00 1.62 2.70
N GLY A 125 -9.53 2.85 2.91
CA GLY A 125 -10.21 3.87 3.71
C GLY A 125 -9.86 3.87 5.19
N ASP A 126 -8.94 3.01 5.63
CA ASP A 126 -8.58 2.91 7.04
C ASP A 126 -7.98 4.20 7.61
N TRP A 127 -7.38 5.03 6.75
CA TRP A 127 -6.87 6.36 7.10
C TRP A 127 -7.87 7.26 7.83
N LYS A 128 -9.17 7.09 7.57
CA LYS A 128 -10.26 7.84 8.23
C LYS A 128 -10.31 7.63 9.74
N ASN A 129 -9.78 6.50 10.22
CA ASN A 129 -9.74 6.19 11.65
C ASN A 129 -8.57 6.87 12.39
N TYR A 130 -7.68 7.55 11.66
CA TYR A 130 -6.42 8.05 12.22
C TYR A 130 -6.22 9.55 12.01
N LEU A 131 -6.64 10.08 10.87
CA LEU A 131 -6.48 11.49 10.56
C LEU A 131 -7.65 12.30 11.10
N THR A 132 -7.35 13.43 11.72
CA THR A 132 -8.36 14.46 11.99
C THR A 132 -8.80 15.12 10.69
N VAL A 133 -9.95 15.80 10.70
CA VAL A 133 -10.45 16.56 9.55
C VAL A 133 -9.40 17.55 9.05
N ALA A 134 -8.79 18.33 9.96
CA ALA A 134 -7.76 19.31 9.60
C ALA A 134 -6.50 18.67 8.99
N GLN A 135 -6.11 17.48 9.45
CA GLN A 135 -4.99 16.72 8.87
C GLN A 135 -5.32 16.19 7.48
N ASN A 136 -6.56 15.73 7.27
CA ASN A 136 -7.01 15.28 5.96
C ASN A 136 -7.08 16.44 4.96
N GLU A 137 -7.67 17.58 5.34
CA GLU A 137 -7.71 18.77 4.48
C GLU A 137 -6.31 19.25 4.09
N ARG A 138 -5.35 19.15 5.01
CA ARG A 138 -3.94 19.43 4.72
C ARG A 138 -3.37 18.44 3.69
N PHE A 139 -3.63 17.15 3.86
CA PHE A 139 -3.23 16.13 2.90
C PHE A 139 -3.82 16.39 1.52
N ASP A 140 -5.13 16.65 1.44
CA ASP A 140 -5.83 16.89 0.17
C ASP A 140 -5.21 18.06 -0.60
N ARG A 141 -4.92 19.18 0.08
CA ARG A 141 -4.26 20.33 -0.57
C ARG A 141 -2.91 19.95 -1.18
N VAL A 142 -2.05 19.28 -0.42
CA VAL A 142 -0.71 18.87 -0.89
C VAL A 142 -0.82 17.82 -1.99
N PHE A 143 -1.76 16.88 -1.86
CA PHE A 143 -2.01 15.85 -2.86
C PHE A 143 -2.44 16.46 -4.19
N GLN A 144 -3.42 17.37 -4.17
CA GLN A 144 -3.86 18.08 -5.37
C GLN A 144 -2.72 18.88 -6.01
N GLU A 145 -1.94 19.61 -5.23
CA GLU A 145 -0.80 20.37 -5.75
C GLU A 145 0.24 19.46 -6.43
N LYS A 146 0.59 18.33 -5.80
CA LYS A 146 1.64 17.44 -6.29
C LYS A 146 1.17 16.45 -7.36
N MET A 147 -0.11 16.09 -7.42
CA MET A 147 -0.60 15.01 -8.30
C MET A 147 -1.52 15.49 -9.42
N LYS A 148 -1.92 16.77 -9.47
CA LYS A 148 -2.84 17.33 -10.48
C LYS A 148 -2.51 17.01 -11.94
N ASP A 149 -1.22 16.85 -12.27
CA ASP A 149 -0.77 16.65 -13.66
C ASP A 149 -0.70 15.16 -14.05
N LEU A 150 -1.03 14.26 -13.12
CA LEU A 150 -1.04 12.81 -13.35
C LEU A 150 -2.49 12.34 -13.47
N PRO A 151 -2.92 11.78 -14.61
CA PRO A 151 -4.27 11.25 -14.79
C PRO A 151 -4.34 9.86 -14.15
N LEU A 152 -4.25 9.84 -12.81
CA LEU A 152 -4.35 8.67 -11.98
C LEU A 152 -5.57 8.79 -11.07
N ASP A 153 -6.43 7.79 -11.14
CA ASP A 153 -7.57 7.66 -10.25
C ASP A 153 -7.18 6.87 -9.00
N PHE A 154 -7.59 7.37 -7.84
CA PHE A 154 -7.35 6.74 -6.55
C PHE A 154 -8.68 6.46 -5.88
N VAL A 155 -8.80 5.25 -5.32
CA VAL A 155 -9.94 4.87 -4.49
C VAL A 155 -9.60 5.15 -3.03
N TRP A 156 -10.38 6.03 -2.39
CA TRP A 156 -10.10 6.51 -1.03
C TRP A 156 -10.95 5.86 0.03
N ASP A 157 -12.05 5.22 -0.35
CA ASP A 157 -12.94 4.50 0.55
C ASP A 157 -13.39 3.17 -0.07
N VAL A 158 -13.65 2.17 0.78
CA VAL A 158 -14.17 0.87 0.35
C VAL A 158 -15.55 0.99 -0.33
N THR A 159 -16.35 2.00 0.02
CA THR A 159 -17.69 2.25 -0.57
C THR A 159 -17.64 2.65 -2.04
N GLU A 160 -16.53 3.26 -2.49
CA GLU A 160 -16.31 3.64 -3.90
C GLU A 160 -16.02 2.43 -4.80
N LEU A 161 -15.85 1.22 -4.23
CA LEU A 161 -15.60 0.00 -5.00
C LEU A 161 -16.88 -0.68 -5.51
N HIS A 162 -18.05 -0.22 -5.04
CA HIS A 162 -19.36 -0.77 -5.37
C HIS A 162 -20.24 0.21 -6.16
N SER A 163 -19.71 1.38 -6.51
CA SER A 163 -20.34 2.40 -7.36
C SER A 163 -19.88 2.28 -8.80
#